data_AF-O22601-F1
#
_entry.id   AF-O22601-F1
#
_cell.length_a   1.000
_cell.length_b   1.000
_cell.length_c   1.000
_cell.angle_alpha   90.00
_cell.angle_beta   90.00
_cell.angle_gamma   90.00
#
_symmetry.space_group_name_H-M   'P 1'
#
loop_
_entity.id
_entity.type
_entity.pdbx_description
1 polymer ?
#
loop_
_entity_poly.entity_id
_entity_poly.type
_entity_poly.pdbx_seq_one_letter_code
_entity_poly.pdbx_strand_id
1 'polypeptide(L)'
;ASDEERGHAEKLMKYQNIRGGKVKLQSILLPAVMEFDNAEKGDALYAMELTLSLEKLTNQKLLNLHAVAQEANDGQDDGFHRGRFSHRQVEAIKKYQICVSVRGLEGHAVWHFDQMLLNGDNVADAGALAAA
;
A
#
# COMPACT_ATOMS: atom_id res chain seq x y z
N ALA A 1 -7.34 -1.50 -4.78
CA ALA A 1 -6.07 -0.80 -4.58
C ALA A 1 -6.02 0.52 -5.35
N SER A 2 -6.04 0.54 -6.69
CA SER A 2 -5.89 1.81 -7.46
C SER A 2 -6.89 2.92 -7.07
N ASP A 3 -8.18 2.60 -6.93
CA ASP A 3 -9.19 3.60 -6.50
C ASP A 3 -8.99 4.08 -5.05
N GLU A 4 -8.48 3.21 -4.17
CA GLU A 4 -8.19 3.57 -2.78
C GLU A 4 -7.04 4.59 -2.73
N GLU A 5 -5.97 4.36 -3.49
CA GLU A 5 -4.83 5.28 -3.58
C GLU A 5 -5.20 6.61 -4.25
N ARG A 6 -6.08 6.59 -5.26
CA ARG A 6 -6.68 7.83 -5.78
C ARG A 6 -7.43 8.57 -4.67
N GLY A 7 -8.20 7.84 -3.86
CA GLY A 7 -8.86 8.39 -2.68
C GLY A 7 -7.90 8.98 -1.64
N HIS A 8 -6.71 8.42 -1.47
CA HIS A 8 -5.64 9.01 -0.64
C HIS A 8 -5.15 10.35 -1.19
N ALA A 9 -4.87 10.41 -2.50
CA ALA A 9 -4.48 11.65 -3.16
C ALA A 9 -5.57 12.74 -3.04
N GLU A 10 -6.83 12.39 -3.26
CA GLU A 10 -7.96 13.33 -3.12
C GLU A 10 -8.11 13.86 -1.68
N LYS A 11 -7.88 13.03 -0.65
CA LYS A 11 -7.88 13.49 0.74
C LYS A 11 -6.81 14.53 0.99
N LEU A 12 -5.59 14.31 0.48
CA LEU A 12 -4.48 15.28 0.58
C LEU A 12 -4.79 16.58 -0.16
N MET A 13 -5.38 16.50 -1.36
CA MET A 13 -5.80 17.68 -2.12
C MET A 13 -6.85 18.51 -1.38
N LYS A 14 -7.88 17.85 -0.83
CA LYS A 14 -8.92 18.52 -0.02
C LYS A 14 -8.31 19.17 1.21
N TYR A 15 -7.43 18.46 1.90
CA TYR A 15 -6.75 18.97 3.08
C TYR A 15 -5.87 20.19 2.78
N GLN A 16 -5.10 20.16 1.68
CA GLN A 16 -4.32 21.31 1.22
C GLN A 16 -5.21 22.54 0.98
N ASN A 17 -6.37 22.36 0.34
CA ASN A 17 -7.32 23.44 0.12
C ASN A 17 -7.94 23.97 1.43
N ILE A 18 -8.28 23.11 2.39
CA ILE A 18 -8.82 23.50 3.71
C ILE A 18 -7.81 24.37 4.48
N ARG A 19 -6.51 24.09 4.34
CA ARG A 19 -5.43 24.86 4.96
C ARG A 19 -5.11 26.16 4.23
N GLY A 20 -5.82 26.49 3.14
CA GLY A 20 -5.57 27.68 2.31
C GLY A 20 -4.38 27.54 1.36
N GLY A 21 -3.78 26.34 1.27
CA GLY A 21 -2.74 26.03 0.30
C GLY A 21 -3.28 25.87 -1.12
N LYS A 22 -2.37 25.82 -2.09
CA LYS A 22 -2.72 25.60 -3.51
C LYS A 22 -2.22 24.24 -3.96
N VAL A 23 -3.14 23.39 -4.42
CA VAL A 23 -2.79 22.10 -5.01
C VAL A 23 -2.04 22.31 -6.33
N LYS A 24 -0.88 21.67 -6.48
CA LYS A 24 -0.09 21.63 -7.71
C LYS A 24 0.12 20.18 -8.14
N LEU A 25 -0.68 19.73 -9.11
CA LEU A 25 -0.52 18.39 -9.67
C LEU A 25 0.76 18.33 -10.51
N GLN A 26 1.56 17.29 -10.31
CA GLN A 26 2.77 17.00 -11.07
C GLN A 26 2.47 15.91 -12.10
N SER A 27 3.33 15.79 -13.12
CA SER A 27 3.24 14.68 -14.07
C SER A 27 3.49 13.34 -13.39
N ILE A 28 2.69 12.33 -13.75
CA ILE A 28 2.90 10.94 -13.34
C ILE A 28 3.73 10.28 -14.42
N LEU A 29 4.88 9.73 -14.05
CA LEU A 29 5.73 8.99 -14.97
C LEU A 29 5.09 7.65 -15.32
N LEU A 30 5.44 7.12 -16.50
CA LEU A 30 5.13 5.74 -16.82
C LEU A 30 5.67 4.82 -15.72
N PRO A 31 4.90 3.81 -15.28
CA PRO A 31 5.38 2.83 -14.32
C PRO A 31 6.68 2.19 -14.82
N ALA A 32 7.65 2.02 -13.91
CA ALA A 32 8.94 1.42 -14.25
C ALA A 32 8.81 -0.06 -14.68
N VAL A 33 7.71 -0.71 -14.31
CA VAL A 33 7.39 -2.10 -14.62
C VAL A 33 6.00 -2.12 -15.25
N MET A 34 5.91 -2.63 -16.47
CA MET A 34 4.64 -2.84 -17.19
C MET A 34 4.32 -4.33 -17.42
N GLU A 35 5.32 -5.20 -17.24
CA GLU A 35 5.19 -6.65 -17.30
C GLU A 35 5.56 -7.23 -15.94
N PHE A 36 4.74 -8.14 -15.42
CA PHE A 36 4.93 -8.73 -14.08
C PHE A 36 5.34 -10.20 -14.13
N ASP A 37 5.63 -10.73 -15.32
CA ASP A 37 6.14 -12.10 -15.44
C ASP A 37 7.54 -12.19 -14.82
N ASN A 38 7.77 -13.25 -14.05
CA ASN A 38 9.03 -13.50 -13.37
C ASN A 38 9.31 -15.00 -13.35
N ALA A 39 10.38 -15.41 -14.03
CA ALA A 39 10.72 -16.82 -14.21
C ALA A 39 11.07 -17.56 -12.92
N GLU A 40 11.57 -16.87 -11.89
CA GLU A 40 11.99 -17.49 -10.63
C GLU A 40 10.90 -17.47 -9.55
N LYS A 41 10.07 -16.42 -9.54
CA LYS A 41 9.06 -16.19 -8.50
C LYS A 41 7.63 -16.46 -8.96
N GLY A 42 7.41 -16.53 -10.27
CA GLY A 42 6.07 -16.42 -10.84
C GLY A 42 5.52 -14.99 -10.76
N ASP A 43 4.51 -14.73 -11.57
CA ASP A 43 3.87 -13.42 -11.72
C ASP A 43 3.25 -12.91 -10.41
N ALA A 44 2.56 -13.79 -9.70
CA ALA A 44 1.72 -13.39 -8.57
C ALA A 44 2.56 -13.08 -7.32
N LEU A 45 3.64 -13.84 -7.07
CA LEU A 45 4.55 -13.53 -5.97
C LEU A 45 5.36 -12.26 -6.27
N TYR A 46 5.85 -12.12 -7.50
CA TYR A 46 6.58 -10.92 -7.93
C TYR A 46 5.72 -9.66 -7.80
N ALA A 47 4.47 -9.69 -8.27
CA ALA A 47 3.54 -8.58 -8.13
C ALA A 47 3.23 -8.22 -6.66
N MET A 48 3.11 -9.22 -5.78
CA MET A 48 2.88 -8.99 -4.35
C MET A 48 4.10 -8.40 -3.64
N GLU A 49 5.32 -8.85 -3.95
CA GLU A 49 6.55 -8.25 -3.44
C GLU A 49 6.73 -6.81 -3.91
N LEU A 50 6.41 -6.53 -5.17
CA LEU A 50 6.44 -5.18 -5.72
C LEU A 50 5.41 -4.30 -5.00
N THR A 51 4.19 -4.80 -4.79
CA THR A 51 3.14 -4.07 -4.05
C THR A 51 3.60 -3.76 -2.63
N LEU A 52 4.13 -4.75 -1.90
CA LEU A 52 4.69 -4.55 -0.55
C LEU A 52 5.80 -3.48 -0.54
N SER A 53 6.66 -3.47 -1.56
CA SER A 53 7.74 -2.50 -1.69
C SER A 53 7.21 -1.08 -1.93
N LEU A 54 6.16 -0.95 -2.76
CA LEU A 54 5.48 0.32 -2.99
C LEU A 54 4.77 0.84 -1.73
N GLU A 55 4.08 -0.02 -0.97
CA GLU A 55 3.42 0.38 0.28
C GLU A 55 4.41 0.86 1.35
N LYS A 56 5.56 0.18 1.46
CA LYS A 56 6.67 0.61 2.33
C LYS A 56 7.24 1.95 1.89
N LEU A 57 7.42 2.15 0.57
CA LEU A 57 7.90 3.43 0.03
C LEU A 57 6.90 4.56 0.33
N THR A 58 5.61 4.33 0.09
CA THR A 58 4.54 5.29 0.41
C THR A 58 4.55 5.65 1.89
N ASN A 59 4.67 4.65 2.79
CA ASN A 59 4.80 4.90 4.22
C ASN A 59 6.01 5.76 4.56
N GLN A 60 7.17 5.51 3.94
CA GLN A 60 8.35 6.33 4.15
C GLN A 60 8.13 7.77 3.67
N LYS A 61 7.47 7.99 2.52
CA LYS A 61 7.14 9.34 2.03
C LYS A 61 6.16 10.06 2.96
N LEU A 62 5.20 9.33 3.52
CA LEU A 62 4.28 9.79 4.54
C LEU A 62 5.02 10.22 5.82
N LEU A 63 5.97 9.42 6.31
CA LEU A 63 6.80 9.79 7.45
C LEU A 63 7.66 11.03 7.18
N ASN A 64 8.19 11.17 5.97
CA ASN A 64 8.95 12.37 5.58
C ASN A 64 8.06 13.62 5.59
N LEU A 65 6.82 13.52 5.11
CA LEU A 65 5.84 14.61 5.20
C LEU A 65 5.58 14.99 6.66
N HIS A 66 5.39 13.99 7.53
CA HIS A 66 5.21 14.20 8.95
C HIS A 66 6.43 14.89 9.59
N ALA A 67 7.65 14.51 9.21
CA ALA A 67 8.87 15.15 9.73
C ALA A 67 8.93 16.64 9.36
N VAL A 68 8.58 17.00 8.12
CA VAL A 68 8.48 18.41 7.68
C VAL A 68 7.44 19.18 8.50
N ALA A 69 6.29 18.58 8.79
CA ALA A 69 5.28 19.19 9.65
C ALA A 69 5.78 19.40 11.09
N GLN A 70 6.54 18.45 11.63
CA GLN A 70 7.16 18.58 12.96
C GLN A 70 8.19 19.71 13.00
N GLU A 71 9.06 19.80 11.98
CA GLU A 71 10.05 20.88 11.84
C GLU A 71 9.38 22.26 11.73
N ALA A 72 8.24 22.33 11.04
CA ALA A 72 7.42 23.54 10.94
C ALA A 72 6.56 23.82 12.19
N ASN A 73 6.58 22.93 13.19
CA ASN A 73 5.72 22.95 14.38
C ASN A 73 4.22 23.02 14.04
N ASP A 74 3.81 22.35 12.96
CA ASP A 74 2.42 22.28 12.49
C ASP A 74 1.69 21.10 13.16
N GLY A 75 1.22 21.33 14.38
CA GLY A 75 0.50 20.31 15.14
C GLY A 75 -0.82 19.85 14.51
N GLN A 76 -1.41 20.63 13.59
CA GLN A 76 -2.65 20.26 12.93
C GLN A 76 -2.41 19.25 11.80
N ASP A 77 -1.29 19.38 11.10
CA ASP A 77 -0.84 18.39 10.11
C ASP A 77 -0.41 17.07 10.74
N ASP A 78 0.31 17.11 11.87
CA ASP A 78 0.62 15.90 12.63
C ASP A 78 -0.66 15.11 13.01
N GLY A 79 -1.67 15.82 13.53
CA GLY A 79 -2.96 15.21 13.88
C GLY A 79 -3.68 14.60 12.67
N PHE A 80 -3.67 15.28 11.52
CA PHE A 80 -4.27 14.77 10.28
C PHE A 80 -3.54 13.51 9.79
N HIS A 81 -2.21 13.53 9.80
CA HIS A 81 -1.37 12.42 9.37
C HIS A 81 -1.64 11.14 10.19
N ARG A 82 -1.55 11.24 11.52
CA ARG A 82 -1.77 10.10 12.42
C ARG A 82 -3.18 9.53 12.29
N GLY A 83 -4.19 10.40 12.22
CA GLY A 83 -5.60 9.99 12.20
C GLY A 83 -6.08 9.40 10.87
N ARG A 84 -5.42 9.73 9.75
CA ARG A 84 -5.88 9.33 8.40
C ARG A 84 -5.01 8.29 7.72
N PHE A 85 -3.71 8.24 8.02
CA PHE A 85 -2.76 7.46 7.23
C PHE A 85 -1.91 6.48 8.05
N SER A 86 -1.33 6.87 9.19
CA SER A 86 -0.31 6.04 9.87
C SER A 86 -0.79 4.64 10.24
N HIS A 87 -1.99 4.50 10.83
CA HIS A 87 -2.51 3.19 11.21
C HIS A 87 -2.83 2.31 9.99
N ARG A 88 -3.50 2.88 8.99
CA ARG A 88 -3.87 2.19 7.74
C ARG A 88 -2.64 1.67 7.01
N GLN A 89 -1.56 2.45 7.01
CA GLN A 89 -0.35 2.06 6.30
C GLN A 89 0.39 0.89 6.97
N VAL A 90 0.36 0.82 8.30
CA VAL A 90 0.87 -0.34 9.04
C VAL A 90 0.03 -1.59 8.75
N GLU A 91 -1.30 -1.45 8.72
CA GLU A 91 -2.21 -2.56 8.39
C GLU A 91 -2.01 -3.05 6.94
N ALA A 92 -1.90 -2.13 5.98
CA ALA A 92 -1.65 -2.45 4.58
C ALA A 92 -0.32 -3.21 4.40
N ILE A 93 0.76 -2.70 4.98
CA ILE A 93 2.07 -3.37 4.93
C ILE A 93 2.00 -4.77 5.54
N LYS A 94 1.32 -4.93 6.69
CA LYS A 94 1.14 -6.24 7.33
C LYS A 94 0.37 -7.20 6.41
N LYS A 95 -0.72 -6.74 5.80
CA LYS A 95 -1.53 -7.52 4.86
C LYS A 95 -0.69 -8.07 3.71
N TYR A 96 0.07 -7.21 3.02
CA TYR A 96 0.88 -7.64 1.88
C TYR A 96 2.10 -8.48 2.30
N GLN A 97 2.65 -8.26 3.51
CA GLN A 97 3.70 -9.11 4.05
C GLN A 97 3.21 -10.56 4.24
N ILE A 98 1.97 -10.75 4.72
CA ILE A 98 1.35 -12.08 4.82
C ILE A 98 1.12 -12.69 3.44
N CYS A 99 0.65 -11.90 2.45
CA CYS A 99 0.48 -12.37 1.07
C CYS A 99 1.78 -12.96 0.50
N VAL A 100 2.91 -12.29 0.73
CA VAL A 100 4.23 -12.76 0.27
C VAL A 100 4.64 -14.05 0.98
N SER A 101 4.36 -14.18 2.27
CA SER A 101 4.75 -15.35 3.07
C SER A 101 3.96 -16.63 2.75
N VAL A 102 2.68 -16.54 2.40
CA VAL A 102 1.81 -17.70 2.14
C VAL A 102 2.00 -18.29 0.73
N ARG A 103 2.59 -17.52 -0.19
CA ARG A 103 2.65 -17.84 -1.63
C ARG A 103 3.91 -18.61 -2.09
N GLY A 104 4.68 -19.18 -1.18
CA GLY A 104 5.82 -20.07 -1.52
C GLY A 104 5.42 -21.43 -2.11
N LEU A 105 4.15 -21.64 -2.47
CA LEU A 105 3.61 -22.87 -3.03
C LEU A 105 3.13 -22.60 -4.46
N GLU A 106 3.79 -23.20 -5.44
CA GLU A 106 3.51 -23.01 -6.87
C GLU A 106 2.19 -23.67 -7.30
N GLY A 107 1.65 -23.25 -8.46
CA GLY A 107 0.52 -23.90 -9.12
C GLY A 107 -0.82 -23.71 -8.39
N HIS A 108 -1.41 -24.81 -7.90
CA HIS A 108 -2.78 -24.83 -7.36
C HIS A 108 -2.99 -23.93 -6.14
N ALA A 109 -1.95 -23.72 -5.33
CA ALA A 109 -2.02 -22.83 -4.17
C ALA A 109 -2.14 -21.34 -4.56
N VAL A 110 -1.49 -20.93 -5.66
CA VAL A 110 -1.64 -19.58 -6.22
C VAL A 110 -3.08 -19.34 -6.67
N TRP A 111 -3.70 -20.32 -7.32
CA TRP A 111 -5.10 -20.24 -7.74
C TRP A 111 -6.07 -20.16 -6.56
N HIS A 112 -5.90 -20.99 -5.53
CA HIS A 112 -6.73 -20.91 -4.33
C HIS A 112 -6.61 -19.56 -3.63
N PHE A 113 -5.40 -19.02 -3.53
CA PHE A 113 -5.18 -17.70 -2.97
C PHE A 113 -5.84 -16.61 -3.81
N ASP A 114 -5.78 -16.71 -5.14
CA ASP A 114 -6.48 -15.81 -6.04
C ASP A 114 -8.01 -15.85 -5.81
N GLN A 115 -8.59 -17.03 -5.64
CA GLN A 115 -10.01 -17.17 -5.27
C GLN A 115 -10.34 -16.53 -3.91
N MET A 116 -9.48 -16.68 -2.90
CA MET A 116 -9.67 -16.01 -1.60
C MET A 116 -9.66 -14.48 -1.76
N LEU A 117 -8.75 -13.93 -2.58
CA LEU A 117 -8.72 -12.50 -2.87
C LEU A 117 -9.98 -12.03 -3.61
N LEU A 118 -10.45 -12.80 -4.59
CA LEU A 118 -11.66 -12.48 -5.38
C LEU A 118 -12.92 -12.46 -4.52
N ASN A 119 -13.02 -13.39 -3.56
CA ASN A 119 -14.16 -13.47 -2.65
C ASN A 119 -14.12 -12.41 -1.53
N GLY A 120 -13.01 -11.69 -1.41
CA GLY A 120 -12.81 -10.69 -0.36
C GLY A 120 -12.55 -11.30 1.01
N ASP A 121 -12.13 -12.57 1.06
CA ASP A 121 -11.78 -13.24 2.31
C ASP A 121 -10.60 -12.53 2.97
N ASN A 122 -10.58 -12.50 4.31
CA ASN A 122 -9.54 -11.81 5.03
C ASN A 122 -8.21 -12.55 4.85
N VAL A 123 -7.29 -11.92 4.13
CA VAL A 123 -5.96 -12.49 3.82
C VAL A 123 -5.13 -12.75 5.09
N ALA A 124 -5.48 -12.12 6.21
CA ALA A 124 -4.90 -12.43 7.51
C ALA A 124 -5.28 -13.85 8.01
N ASP A 125 -6.43 -14.37 7.62
CA ASP A 125 -6.90 -15.71 7.98
C ASP A 125 -6.23 -16.79 7.12
N ALA A 126 -5.68 -16.43 5.95
CA ALA A 126 -4.86 -17.32 5.13
C ALA A 126 -3.56 -17.76 5.81
N GLY A 127 -3.07 -16.99 6.80
CA GLY A 127 -1.92 -17.38 7.63
C GLY A 127 -2.17 -18.65 8.46
N ALA A 128 -3.44 -18.98 8.76
CA ALA A 128 -3.81 -20.21 9.46
C ALA A 128 -3.76 -21.46 8.55
N LEU A 129 -4.00 -21.29 7.24
CA LEU A 129 -3.88 -22.36 6.25
C LEU A 129 -2.44 -22.77 5.95
N ALA A 130 -1.46 -21.88 6.20
CA ALA A 130 -0.04 -22.18 6.02
C ALA A 130 0.60 -22.94 7.21
N ALA A 131 -0.14 -23.14 8.31
CA ALA A 131 0.32 -23.76 9.54
C ALA A 131 -0.25 -25.18 9.79
N ALA A 132 -0.98 -25.75 8.83
CA ALA A 132 -1.51 -27.11 8.85
C ALA A 132 -0.89 -27.93 7.72
#